data_AF-A0A2U0E0T8-F1
#
_entry.id   AF-A0A2U0E0T8-F1
#
_cell.length_a   1.000
_cell.length_b   1.000
_cell.length_c   1.000
_cell.angle_alpha   90.00
_cell.angle_beta   90.00
_cell.angle_gamma   90.00
#
_symmetry.space_group_name_H-M   'P 1'
#
loop_
_entity.id
_entity.type
_entity.pdbx_description
1 polymer ?
#
loop_
_entity_poly.entity_id
_entity_poly.type
_entity_poly.pdbx_seq_one_letter_code
_entity_poly.pdbx_strand_id
1 'polypeptide(L)'
;METASNYKLPPIFSINRLYSALGIKVDFTRNSHGLQICDIRTYRNKIDMKYLRFFIVFVFFIVMVLYINSTGSKEYDEENKVMENNVSFKGFVIDVKQSNNHAFGIISLKLTESSVKEFKDSLKNGIYPYRLQGSLAELYTIIPDGINYGDSVSLKSTERNSHFYYVKTRQKSEGYIWVVTEPEDIEFVKNNTIFTQ
;
A
#
# COMPACT_ATOMS: atom_id res chain seq x y z
N MET A 1 47.59 2.32 64.01
CA MET A 1 46.71 1.26 64.54
C MET A 1 45.34 1.57 63.98
N GLU A 2 45.08 1.11 62.76
CA GLU A 2 43.88 1.44 61.96
C GLU A 2 42.99 0.20 61.91
N THR A 3 41.77 0.33 62.40
CA THR A 3 40.79 -0.75 62.50
C THR A 3 40.14 -1.02 61.15
N ALA A 4 40.32 -2.25 60.65
CA ALA A 4 39.66 -2.75 59.45
C ALA A 4 38.12 -2.73 59.60
N SER A 5 37.44 -2.09 58.64
CA SER A 5 35.99 -2.03 58.58
C SER A 5 35.41 -3.40 58.22
N ASN A 6 34.53 -3.90 59.08
CA ASN A 6 33.75 -5.12 58.87
C ASN A 6 32.74 -4.92 57.73
N TYR A 7 33.10 -5.30 56.51
CA TYR A 7 32.15 -5.42 55.40
C TYR A 7 31.36 -6.72 55.56
N LYS A 8 30.08 -6.57 55.89
CA LYS A 8 29.11 -7.67 55.99
C LYS A 8 28.80 -8.14 54.56
N LEU A 9 29.31 -9.31 54.17
CA LEU A 9 29.01 -9.91 52.87
C LEU A 9 27.49 -10.14 52.74
N PRO A 10 26.88 -9.80 51.59
CA PRO A 10 25.46 -10.01 51.38
C PRO A 10 25.10 -11.50 51.39
N PRO A 11 23.87 -11.85 51.80
CA PRO A 11 23.44 -13.24 51.87
C PRO A 11 23.50 -13.90 50.49
N ILE A 12 24.13 -15.08 50.44
CA ILE A 12 24.41 -15.93 49.27
C ILE A 12 23.17 -16.15 48.37
N PHE A 13 21.98 -16.12 48.96
CA PHE A 13 20.70 -16.25 48.25
C PHE A 13 20.42 -15.13 47.23
N SER A 14 20.94 -13.92 47.43
CA SER A 14 20.71 -12.79 46.50
C SER A 14 21.52 -12.90 45.21
N ILE A 15 22.66 -13.60 45.26
CA ILE A 15 23.63 -13.74 44.18
C ILE A 15 23.06 -14.70 43.12
N ASN A 16 22.53 -15.86 43.52
CA ASN A 16 22.02 -16.87 42.58
C ASN A 16 20.86 -16.40 41.69
N ARG A 17 20.04 -15.45 42.15
CA ARG A 17 18.95 -14.87 41.34
C ARG A 17 19.45 -13.96 40.22
N LEU A 18 20.57 -13.28 40.43
CA LEU A 18 21.16 -12.37 39.43
C LEU A 18 21.86 -13.16 38.32
N TYR A 19 22.54 -14.25 38.66
CA TYR A 19 23.23 -15.09 37.67
C TYR A 19 22.27 -15.96 36.84
N SER A 20 21.13 -16.40 37.39
CA SER A 20 20.15 -17.17 36.63
C SER A 20 19.52 -16.36 35.49
N ALA A 21 19.32 -15.05 35.68
CA ALA A 21 18.84 -14.15 34.63
C ALA A 21 19.83 -14.02 33.45
N LEU A 22 21.12 -14.27 33.70
CA LEU A 22 22.20 -14.27 32.71
C LEU A 22 22.51 -15.68 32.17
N GLY A 23 21.73 -16.70 32.54
CA GLY A 23 21.95 -18.08 32.11
C GLY A 23 23.17 -18.76 32.74
N ILE A 24 23.65 -18.27 33.89
CA ILE A 24 24.81 -18.81 34.61
C ILE A 24 24.31 -19.52 35.87
N LYS A 25 24.71 -20.78 36.06
CA LYS A 25 24.44 -21.53 37.29
C LYS A 25 25.74 -21.64 38.09
N VAL A 26 25.68 -21.22 39.35
CA VAL A 26 26.82 -21.28 40.28
C VAL A 26 26.48 -22.28 41.37
N ASP A 27 27.19 -23.40 41.41
CA ASP A 27 27.01 -24.43 42.43
C ASP A 27 28.19 -24.36 43.42
N PHE A 28 27.88 -24.26 44.71
CA PHE A 28 28.87 -24.27 45.78
C PHE A 28 28.93 -25.65 46.42
N THR A 29 30.07 -26.32 46.31
CA THR A 29 30.31 -27.59 47.01
C THR A 29 31.35 -27.38 48.10
N ARG A 30 31.14 -28.04 49.24
CA ARG A 30 32.04 -27.96 50.39
C ARG A 30 32.85 -29.25 50.43
N ASN A 31 34.17 -29.15 50.38
CA ASN A 31 35.02 -30.32 50.47
C ASN A 31 35.15 -30.82 51.92
N SER A 32 35.74 -32.00 52.11
CA SER A 32 35.97 -32.65 53.42
C SER A 32 36.82 -31.84 54.40
N HIS A 33 37.49 -30.78 53.93
CA HIS A 33 38.31 -29.87 54.73
C HIS A 33 37.62 -28.52 55.01
N GLY A 34 36.34 -28.38 54.66
CA GLY A 34 35.53 -27.20 54.98
C GLY A 34 35.71 -26.00 54.04
N LEU A 35 36.56 -26.10 53.01
CA LEU A 35 36.75 -25.08 51.98
C LEU A 35 35.58 -25.10 50.98
N GLN A 36 35.01 -23.92 50.71
CA GLN A 36 34.01 -23.74 49.66
C GLN A 36 34.73 -23.60 48.31
N ILE A 37 34.40 -24.49 47.37
CA ILE A 37 34.84 -24.40 45.98
C ILE A 37 33.65 -23.92 45.15
N CYS A 38 33.86 -22.82 44.42
CA CYS A 38 32.88 -22.25 43.50
C CYS A 38 33.16 -22.82 42.11
N ASP A 39 32.23 -23.61 41.56
CA ASP A 39 32.31 -24.14 40.20
C ASP A 39 31.30 -23.37 39.33
N ILE A 40 31.80 -22.60 38.36
CA ILE A 40 30.99 -21.76 37.48
C ILE A 40 30.82 -22.47 36.14
N ARG A 41 29.61 -22.98 35.88
CA ARG A 41 29.25 -23.53 34.56
C ARG A 41 28.44 -22.53 33.76
N THR A 42 29.01 -22.06 32.65
CA THR A 42 28.31 -21.24 31.67
C THR A 42 27.45 -22.15 30.78
N TYR A 43 26.12 -22.01 30.82
CA TYR A 43 25.27 -22.66 29.83
C TYR A 43 25.42 -21.90 28.50
N ARG A 44 26.27 -22.43 27.61
CA ARG A 44 26.23 -22.04 26.20
C ARG A 44 24.88 -22.49 25.67
N ASN A 45 23.91 -21.57 25.61
CA ASN A 45 22.60 -21.80 24.98
C ASN A 45 22.86 -22.31 23.56
N LYS A 46 22.80 -23.63 23.42
CA LYS A 46 22.95 -24.32 22.15
C LYS A 46 21.64 -24.05 21.43
N ILE A 47 21.60 -22.96 20.66
CA ILE A 47 20.48 -22.67 19.77
C ILE A 47 20.26 -23.95 18.98
N ASP A 48 19.13 -24.61 19.23
CA ASP A 48 18.84 -25.89 18.61
C ASP A 48 18.78 -25.64 17.10
N MET A 49 19.73 -26.23 16.35
CA MET A 49 19.89 -25.96 14.91
C MET A 49 18.64 -26.29 14.07
N LYS A 50 17.65 -26.93 14.69
CA LYS A 50 16.31 -27.15 14.15
C LYS A 50 15.55 -25.85 13.87
N TYR A 51 15.69 -24.82 14.72
CA TYR A 51 14.98 -23.55 14.56
C TYR A 51 15.73 -22.52 13.70
N LEU A 52 17.04 -22.68 13.55
CA LEU A 52 17.86 -21.80 12.71
C LEU A 52 17.40 -21.82 11.25
N ARG A 53 17.01 -22.99 10.75
CA ARG A 53 16.48 -23.14 9.38
C ARG A 53 15.19 -22.36 9.16
N PHE A 54 14.28 -22.39 10.14
CA PHE A 54 13.02 -21.63 10.08
C PHE A 54 13.26 -20.12 10.21
N PHE A 55 14.23 -19.72 11.04
CA PHE A 55 14.59 -18.32 11.19
C PHE A 55 15.13 -17.72 9.88
N ILE A 56 15.96 -18.46 9.13
CA ILE A 56 16.47 -18.00 7.82
C ILE A 56 15.33 -17.79 6.82
N VAL A 57 14.38 -18.73 6.74
CA VAL A 57 13.22 -18.62 5.84
C VAL A 57 12.34 -17.42 6.24
N PHE A 58 12.15 -17.20 7.54
CA PHE A 58 11.37 -16.07 8.04
C PHE A 58 12.02 -14.72 7.70
N VAL A 59 13.34 -14.59 7.88
CA VAL A 59 14.08 -13.39 7.47
C VAL A 59 13.96 -13.17 5.96
N PHE A 60 14.10 -14.23 5.16
CA PHE A 60 13.93 -14.12 3.70
C PHE A 60 12.53 -13.65 3.31
N PHE A 61 11.48 -14.19 3.95
CA PHE A 61 10.11 -13.75 3.74
C PHE A 61 9.90 -12.28 4.10
N ILE A 62 10.45 -11.81 5.24
CA ILE A 62 10.39 -10.39 5.61
C ILE A 62 11.07 -9.52 4.56
N VAL A 63 12.27 -9.88 4.10
CA VAL A 63 13.00 -9.11 3.08
C VAL A 63 12.21 -9.09 1.76
N MET A 64 11.61 -10.21 1.36
CA MET A 64 10.76 -10.28 0.17
C MET A 64 9.53 -9.38 0.28
N VAL A 65 8.82 -9.40 1.41
CA VAL A 65 7.66 -8.53 1.67
C VAL A 65 8.07 -7.05 1.64
N LEU A 66 9.18 -6.69 2.28
CA LEU A 66 9.70 -5.31 2.26
C LEU A 66 10.09 -4.87 0.84
N TYR A 67 10.68 -5.75 0.05
CA TYR A 67 11.06 -5.48 -1.34
C TYR A 67 9.84 -5.23 -2.23
N ILE A 68 8.82 -6.09 -2.12
CA ILE A 68 7.56 -5.93 -2.88
C ILE A 68 6.87 -4.62 -2.48
N ASN A 69 6.73 -4.36 -1.18
CA ASN A 69 6.10 -3.12 -0.69
C ASN A 69 6.85 -1.86 -1.12
N SER A 70 8.19 -1.87 -1.11
CA SER A 70 8.99 -0.71 -1.52
C SER A 70 8.95 -0.44 -3.01
N THR A 71 8.65 -1.44 -3.84
CA THR A 71 8.56 -1.28 -5.29
C THR A 71 7.16 -0.81 -5.68
N GLY A 72 6.12 -1.45 -5.13
CA GLY A 72 4.73 -1.06 -5.37
C GLY A 72 4.40 0.35 -4.87
N SER A 73 5.00 0.81 -3.77
CA SER A 73 4.77 2.17 -3.28
C SER A 73 5.30 3.25 -4.23
N LYS A 74 6.40 2.99 -4.94
CA LYS A 74 7.02 3.98 -5.84
C LYS A 74 6.24 4.15 -7.14
N GLU A 75 5.77 3.06 -7.74
CA GLU A 75 4.89 3.14 -8.92
C GLU A 75 3.57 3.82 -8.58
N TYR A 76 2.98 3.47 -7.43
CA TYR A 76 1.77 4.14 -6.94
C TYR A 76 2.01 5.64 -6.73
N ASP A 77 3.13 6.04 -6.11
CA ASP A 77 3.47 7.45 -5.89
C ASP A 77 3.75 8.25 -7.18
N GLU A 78 4.23 7.60 -8.24
CA GLU A 78 4.45 8.25 -9.54
C GLU A 78 3.14 8.40 -10.34
N GLU A 79 2.30 7.36 -10.39
CA GLU A 79 0.95 7.44 -10.97
C GLU A 79 0.06 8.45 -10.23
N ASN A 80 0.27 8.58 -8.93
CA ASN A 80 -0.42 9.52 -8.08
C ASN A 80 -0.19 10.98 -8.50
N LYS A 81 1.02 11.33 -8.94
CA LYS A 81 1.38 12.70 -9.31
C LYS A 81 0.77 13.12 -10.65
N VAL A 82 0.70 12.21 -11.62
CA VAL A 82 0.22 12.58 -12.97
C VAL A 82 -1.27 12.97 -12.98
N MET A 83 -2.04 12.48 -12.02
CA MET A 83 -3.47 12.78 -11.85
C MET A 83 -3.76 14.10 -11.12
N GLU A 84 -2.76 14.74 -10.50
CA GLU A 84 -2.89 16.05 -9.83
C GLU A 84 -2.82 17.22 -10.82
N ASN A 85 -3.54 17.13 -11.94
CA ASN A 85 -3.47 18.09 -13.05
C ASN A 85 -4.57 19.18 -13.01
N ASN A 86 -5.35 19.25 -11.93
CA ASN A 86 -6.42 20.24 -11.71
C ASN A 86 -7.52 20.28 -12.79
N VAL A 87 -7.64 19.23 -13.60
CA VAL A 87 -8.76 19.07 -14.53
C VAL A 87 -10.02 18.73 -13.74
N SER A 88 -11.08 19.49 -13.95
CA SER A 88 -12.42 19.19 -13.47
C SER A 88 -13.44 19.50 -14.55
N PHE A 89 -14.51 18.72 -14.58
CA PHE A 89 -15.59 18.94 -15.54
C PHE A 89 -16.89 18.32 -15.05
N LYS A 90 -17.99 18.81 -15.63
CA LYS A 90 -19.34 18.29 -15.44
C LYS A 90 -20.07 18.30 -16.77
N GLY A 91 -20.89 17.28 -16.99
CA GLY A 91 -21.67 17.17 -18.21
C GLY A 91 -22.75 16.10 -18.13
N PHE A 92 -23.47 15.96 -19.24
CA PHE A 92 -24.49 14.93 -19.42
C PHE A 92 -23.99 13.83 -20.34
N VAL A 93 -24.34 12.59 -20.02
CA VAL A 93 -24.04 11.41 -20.83
C VAL A 93 -24.78 11.52 -22.16
N ILE A 94 -24.01 11.40 -23.25
CA ILE A 94 -24.53 11.38 -24.62
C ILE A 94 -24.31 10.04 -25.33
N ASP A 95 -23.36 9.23 -24.87
CA ASP A 95 -23.11 7.88 -25.37
C ASP A 95 -22.35 7.06 -24.33
N VAL A 96 -22.52 5.74 -24.36
CA VAL A 96 -21.79 4.79 -23.51
C VAL A 96 -21.39 3.58 -24.34
N LYS A 97 -20.09 3.29 -24.38
CA LYS A 97 -19.54 2.11 -25.04
C LYS A 97 -18.80 1.26 -24.03
N GLN A 98 -19.28 0.06 -23.79
CA GLN A 98 -18.67 -0.88 -22.87
C GLN A 98 -17.87 -1.93 -23.66
N SER A 99 -16.66 -2.22 -23.20
CA SER A 99 -15.86 -3.32 -23.73
C SER A 99 -16.43 -4.65 -23.25
N ASN A 100 -16.23 -5.70 -24.05
CA ASN A 100 -16.68 -7.04 -23.69
C ASN A 100 -15.80 -7.71 -22.62
N ASN A 101 -14.69 -7.07 -22.21
CA ASN A 101 -13.75 -7.59 -21.24
C ASN A 101 -13.71 -6.66 -20.02
N HIS A 102 -14.13 -7.15 -18.85
CA HIS A 102 -13.99 -6.45 -17.55
C HIS A 102 -14.80 -5.18 -17.28
N ALA A 103 -15.91 -4.94 -18.00
CA ALA A 103 -16.83 -3.80 -17.77
C ALA A 103 -16.21 -2.39 -17.90
N PHE A 104 -14.96 -2.31 -18.35
CA PHE A 104 -14.34 -1.07 -18.76
C PHE A 104 -15.04 -0.48 -19.99
N GLY A 105 -15.12 0.84 -20.08
CA GLY A 105 -15.72 1.48 -21.24
C GLY A 105 -15.46 2.98 -21.33
N ILE A 106 -16.10 3.58 -22.33
CA ILE A 106 -16.06 5.01 -22.63
C ILE A 106 -17.44 5.61 -22.36
N ILE A 107 -17.48 6.62 -21.50
CA ILE A 107 -18.64 7.47 -21.29
C ILE A 107 -18.39 8.79 -22.02
N SER A 108 -19.15 9.04 -23.08
CA SER A 108 -19.10 10.31 -23.81
C SER A 108 -20.03 11.32 -23.16
N LEU A 109 -19.54 12.55 -22.98
CA LEU A 109 -20.22 13.60 -22.25
C LEU A 109 -20.34 14.87 -23.09
N LYS A 110 -21.50 15.52 -22.98
CA LYS A 110 -21.66 16.93 -23.35
C LYS A 110 -21.38 17.79 -22.12
N LEU A 111 -20.32 18.58 -22.17
CA LEU A 111 -19.88 19.41 -21.05
C LEU A 111 -20.84 20.58 -20.80
N THR A 112 -21.19 20.79 -19.53
CA THR A 112 -21.83 22.01 -19.03
C THR A 112 -20.81 22.95 -18.39
N GLU A 113 -19.80 22.38 -17.74
CA GLU A 113 -18.74 23.11 -17.03
C GLU A 113 -17.42 22.36 -17.21
N SER A 114 -16.33 23.10 -17.36
CA SER A 114 -14.98 22.53 -17.30
C SER A 114 -13.96 23.57 -16.89
N SER A 115 -12.92 23.14 -16.16
CA SER A 115 -11.78 23.98 -15.81
C SER A 115 -10.86 24.28 -17.00
N VAL A 116 -10.90 23.43 -18.04
CA VAL A 116 -10.05 23.56 -19.24
C VAL A 116 -10.89 23.37 -20.50
N LYS A 117 -10.50 24.02 -21.60
CA LYS A 117 -11.20 23.85 -22.89
C LYS A 117 -10.82 22.56 -23.60
N GLU A 118 -9.56 22.15 -23.44
CA GLU A 118 -8.99 20.98 -24.11
C GLU A 118 -8.03 20.30 -23.16
N PHE A 119 -8.02 18.97 -23.22
CA PHE A 119 -7.06 18.13 -22.50
C PHE A 119 -6.79 16.90 -23.36
N LYS A 120 -5.61 16.87 -23.98
CA LYS A 120 -5.08 15.78 -24.81
C LYS A 120 -3.62 15.56 -24.44
N ASP A 121 -3.40 15.08 -23.22
CA ASP A 121 -2.06 14.79 -22.74
C ASP A 121 -1.75 13.30 -22.89
N SER A 122 -0.47 12.97 -23.04
CA SER A 122 0.03 11.61 -23.27
C SER A 122 0.96 11.20 -22.14
N LEU A 123 0.75 10.00 -21.61
CA LEU A 123 1.63 9.42 -20.61
C LEU A 123 2.66 8.52 -21.29
N LYS A 124 3.85 8.42 -20.69
CA LYS A 124 4.89 7.49 -21.17
C LYS A 124 4.41 6.04 -21.10
N ASN A 125 3.67 5.72 -20.05
CA ASN A 125 3.03 4.43 -19.82
C ASN A 125 1.53 4.70 -19.61
N GLY A 126 0.69 4.19 -20.51
CA GLY A 126 -0.77 4.32 -20.42
C GLY A 126 -1.36 5.60 -20.99
N ILE A 127 -2.62 5.86 -20.65
CA ILE A 127 -3.37 7.07 -21.04
C ILE A 127 -4.15 7.63 -19.84
N TYR A 128 -4.42 8.93 -19.87
CA TYR A 128 -5.30 9.55 -18.89
C TYR A 128 -6.72 8.97 -18.98
N PRO A 129 -7.45 8.81 -17.86
CA PRO A 129 -8.80 8.26 -17.87
C PRO A 129 -9.86 9.24 -18.40
N TYR A 130 -9.44 10.34 -19.02
CA TYR A 130 -10.36 11.28 -19.66
C TYR A 130 -9.66 12.07 -20.74
N ARG A 131 -10.47 12.56 -21.68
CA ARG A 131 -10.05 13.47 -22.75
C ARG A 131 -11.11 14.54 -22.93
N LEU A 132 -10.68 15.78 -23.14
CA LEU A 132 -11.58 16.92 -23.33
C LEU A 132 -11.25 17.63 -24.64
N GLN A 133 -12.28 18.01 -25.40
CA GLN A 133 -12.14 18.85 -26.58
C GLN A 133 -13.38 19.74 -26.76
N GLY A 134 -13.24 21.03 -26.43
CA GLY A 134 -14.29 22.03 -26.54
C GLY A 134 -15.46 21.74 -25.60
N SER A 135 -16.60 21.35 -26.17
CA SER A 135 -17.84 21.06 -25.41
C SER A 135 -18.08 19.57 -25.16
N LEU A 136 -17.10 18.73 -25.51
CA LEU A 136 -17.19 17.29 -25.40
C LEU A 136 -16.09 16.77 -24.47
N ALA A 137 -16.41 15.72 -23.74
CA ALA A 137 -15.45 14.95 -22.97
C ALA A 137 -15.71 13.46 -23.12
N GLU A 138 -14.67 12.67 -22.90
CA GLU A 138 -14.78 11.24 -22.66
C GLU A 138 -14.19 10.92 -21.29
N LEU A 139 -14.83 9.98 -20.60
CA LEU A 139 -14.35 9.35 -19.37
C LEU A 139 -14.14 7.86 -19.64
N TYR A 140 -12.94 7.37 -19.36
CA TYR A 140 -12.53 5.98 -19.53
C TYR A 140 -12.46 5.34 -18.15
N THR A 141 -13.44 4.48 -17.85
CA THR A 141 -13.60 3.89 -16.51
C THR A 141 -14.46 2.64 -16.58
N ILE A 142 -14.62 1.96 -15.45
CA ILE A 142 -15.61 0.90 -15.29
C ILE A 142 -16.99 1.54 -15.40
N ILE A 143 -17.79 1.07 -16.35
CA ILE A 143 -19.14 1.58 -16.58
C ILE A 143 -20.02 1.23 -15.38
N PRO A 144 -20.55 2.21 -14.63
CA PRO A 144 -21.37 1.91 -13.49
C PRO A 144 -22.75 1.43 -13.94
N ASP A 145 -23.28 0.42 -13.24
CA ASP A 145 -24.56 -0.19 -13.60
C ASP A 145 -25.69 0.84 -13.69
N GLY A 146 -26.45 0.76 -14.79
CA GLY A 146 -27.63 1.60 -15.00
C GLY A 146 -27.36 3.03 -15.47
N ILE A 147 -26.10 3.41 -15.77
CA ILE A 147 -25.81 4.71 -16.39
C ILE A 147 -26.42 4.77 -17.79
N ASN A 148 -27.07 5.88 -18.12
CA ASN A 148 -27.79 6.04 -19.37
C ASN A 148 -27.66 7.46 -19.95
N TYR A 149 -28.06 7.61 -21.21
CA TYR A 149 -28.17 8.91 -21.87
C TYR A 149 -28.96 9.90 -21.00
N GLY A 150 -28.42 11.11 -20.84
CA GLY A 150 -29.00 12.19 -20.05
C GLY A 150 -28.63 12.20 -18.57
N ASP A 151 -28.00 11.15 -18.05
CA ASP A 151 -27.45 11.15 -16.68
C ASP A 151 -26.32 12.17 -16.56
N SER A 152 -26.05 12.67 -15.34
CA SER A 152 -25.00 13.66 -15.12
C SER A 152 -23.74 12.99 -14.56
N VAL A 153 -22.60 13.41 -15.09
CA VAL A 153 -21.28 12.99 -14.60
C VAL A 153 -20.48 14.24 -14.23
N SER A 154 -19.79 14.19 -13.10
CA SER A 154 -18.80 15.20 -12.72
C SER A 154 -17.51 14.55 -12.24
N LEU A 155 -16.38 15.11 -12.65
CA LEU A 155 -15.06 14.61 -12.32
C LEU A 155 -14.20 15.73 -11.75
N LYS A 156 -13.38 15.39 -10.75
CA LYS A 156 -12.30 16.24 -10.28
C LYS A 156 -11.04 15.40 -10.12
N SER A 157 -10.09 15.62 -11.02
CA SER A 157 -8.85 14.84 -11.15
C SER A 157 -8.06 14.73 -9.84
N THR A 158 -7.93 15.85 -9.11
CA THR A 158 -7.23 15.91 -7.82
C THR A 158 -7.86 15.04 -6.74
N GLU A 159 -9.17 14.79 -6.81
CA GLU A 159 -9.89 13.94 -5.86
C GLU A 159 -9.93 12.48 -6.32
N ARG A 160 -9.50 12.21 -7.56
CA ARG A 160 -9.49 10.88 -8.20
C ARG A 160 -10.84 10.16 -8.17
N ASN A 161 -11.90 10.94 -8.12
CA ASN A 161 -13.26 10.45 -8.11
C ASN A 161 -14.07 11.09 -9.24
N SER A 162 -14.92 10.25 -9.81
CA SER A 162 -16.04 10.60 -10.65
C SER A 162 -17.32 10.41 -9.84
N HIS A 163 -18.25 11.34 -9.99
CA HIS A 163 -19.58 11.25 -9.38
C HIS A 163 -20.60 11.12 -10.49
N PHE A 164 -21.49 10.14 -10.34
CA PHE A 164 -22.57 9.87 -11.27
C PHE A 164 -23.90 10.21 -10.61
N TYR A 165 -24.77 10.87 -11.33
CA TYR A 165 -26.12 11.18 -10.91
C TYR A 165 -27.12 10.64 -11.94
N TYR A 166 -27.89 9.65 -11.49
CA TYR A 166 -28.87 8.94 -12.30
C TYR A 166 -30.19 9.70 -12.27
N VAL A 167 -30.57 10.31 -13.39
CA VAL A 167 -31.73 11.21 -13.46
C VAL A 167 -33.03 10.46 -13.18
N LYS A 168 -33.15 9.22 -13.68
CA LYS A 168 -34.37 8.40 -13.53
C LYS A 168 -34.63 7.99 -12.08
N THR A 169 -33.59 7.52 -11.38
CA THR A 169 -33.70 6.99 -10.01
C THR A 169 -33.41 8.05 -8.95
N ARG A 170 -32.85 9.20 -9.34
CA ARG A 170 -32.33 10.27 -8.46
C ARG A 170 -31.24 9.78 -7.50
N GLN A 171 -30.57 8.68 -7.84
CA GLN A 171 -29.48 8.13 -7.06
C GLN A 171 -28.16 8.80 -7.41
N LYS A 172 -27.19 8.65 -6.52
CA LYS A 172 -25.80 9.06 -6.72
C LYS A 172 -24.89 7.87 -6.51
N SER A 173 -23.85 7.76 -7.31
CA SER A 173 -22.75 6.83 -7.10
C SER A 173 -21.43 7.53 -7.32
N GLU A 174 -20.37 6.93 -6.80
CA GLU A 174 -19.00 7.38 -6.95
C GLU A 174 -18.20 6.26 -7.63
N GLY A 175 -17.31 6.64 -8.53
CA GLY A 175 -16.36 5.74 -9.16
C GLY A 175 -14.97 6.33 -9.12
N TYR A 176 -13.99 5.48 -8.87
CA TYR A 176 -12.59 5.87 -8.87
C TYR A 176 -12.09 6.05 -10.30
N ILE A 177 -11.13 6.94 -10.49
CA ILE A 177 -10.40 7.10 -11.76
C ILE A 177 -8.92 6.83 -11.53
N TRP A 178 -8.30 6.15 -12.48
CA TRP A 178 -6.87 5.81 -12.48
C TRP A 178 -6.32 5.89 -13.90
N VAL A 179 -5.01 6.00 -14.04
CA VAL A 179 -4.36 5.94 -15.35
C VAL A 179 -4.67 4.58 -15.99
N VAL A 180 -5.13 4.60 -17.24
CA VAL A 180 -5.43 3.37 -17.97
C VAL A 180 -4.12 2.83 -18.52
N THR A 181 -3.63 1.74 -17.92
CA THR A 181 -2.35 1.10 -18.27
C THR A 181 -2.55 -0.17 -19.09
N GLU A 182 -3.74 -0.77 -19.04
CA GLU A 182 -3.96 -2.07 -19.66
C GLU A 182 -4.05 -1.99 -21.19
N PRO A 183 -3.26 -2.79 -21.93
CA PRO A 183 -3.19 -2.69 -23.39
C PRO A 183 -4.55 -2.86 -24.10
N GLU A 184 -5.38 -3.80 -23.63
CA GLU A 184 -6.69 -4.08 -24.21
C GLU A 184 -7.65 -2.90 -24.04
N ASP A 185 -7.65 -2.26 -22.87
CA ASP A 185 -8.45 -1.07 -22.57
C ASP A 185 -7.97 0.13 -23.41
N ILE A 186 -6.65 0.30 -23.54
CA ILE A 186 -6.06 1.35 -24.39
C ILE A 186 -6.44 1.14 -25.86
N GLU A 187 -6.39 -0.10 -26.35
CA GLU A 187 -6.79 -0.43 -27.71
C GLU A 187 -8.29 -0.20 -27.92
N PHE A 188 -9.12 -0.58 -26.95
CA PHE A 188 -10.56 -0.30 -26.97
C PHE A 188 -10.84 1.20 -27.07
N VAL A 189 -10.15 2.04 -26.28
CA VAL A 189 -10.26 3.51 -26.35
C VAL A 189 -9.85 4.02 -27.73
N LYS A 190 -8.72 3.58 -28.27
CA LYS A 190 -8.24 4.00 -29.60
C LYS A 190 -9.24 3.69 -30.71
N ASN A 191 -9.91 2.54 -30.63
CA ASN A 191 -10.85 2.08 -31.65
C ASN A 191 -12.24 2.71 -31.53
N ASN A 192 -12.60 3.25 -30.36
CA ASN A 192 -13.98 3.67 -30.07
C ASN A 192 -14.13 5.14 -29.68
N THR A 193 -13.03 5.87 -29.48
CA THR A 193 -13.06 7.30 -29.14
C THR A 193 -13.77 8.14 -30.20
N ILE A 194 -14.55 9.12 -29.76
CA ILE A 194 -15.19 10.13 -30.61
C ILE A 194 -14.18 11.17 -31.12
N PHE A 195 -13.02 11.27 -30.48
CA PHE A 195 -11.99 12.22 -30.83
C PHE A 195 -11.03 11.59 -31.82
N THR A 196 -11.25 11.86 -33.10
CA THR A 196 -10.34 11.47 -34.19
C THR A 196 -8.92 11.92 -33.87
N GLN A 197 -7.94 11.05 -34.11
CA GLN A 197 -6.53 11.31 -33.78
C GLN A 197 -5.91 12.33 -34.73
#